data_AF-A0AAV0XV10-F1
#
_entry.id   AF-A0AAV0XV10-F1
#
_cell.length_a   1.000
_cell.length_b   1.000
_cell.length_c   1.000
_cell.angle_alpha   90.00
_cell.angle_beta   90.00
_cell.angle_gamma   90.00
#
_symmetry.space_group_name_H-M   'P 1'
#
loop_
_entity.id
_entity.type
_entity.pdbx_description
1 polymer ?
#
loop_
_entity_poly.entity_id
_entity_poly.type
_entity_poly.pdbx_seq_one_letter_code
_entity_poly.pdbx_strand_id
1 'polypeptide(L)'
;MICDQGKNNVAALVKDLKMTKDKPFVEVKGRKIFSIFDVPHIFKNVRNNFKSNNFIYKGKEASFKDLRDVYEIDKNSGTSRSLLKITDSHMNPGPFQLMSCKLAMQLFSNSMAAAMETCIMTKQLKSNTAVNTLDMVKELNNLLDVLNSKSLFDKNPFKCAISQERPQQLEFLLKTKSWLENLKKSKIQT
;
A
#
# COMPACT_ATOMS: atom_id res chain seq x y z
N MET A 1 -0.25 0.99 21.65
CA MET A 1 1.20 1.10 21.41
C MET A 1 1.45 1.11 19.91
N ILE A 2 2.38 1.91 19.45
CA ILE A 2 2.83 1.93 18.05
C ILE A 2 4.32 1.67 18.08
N CYS A 3 4.80 0.75 17.25
CA CYS A 3 6.22 0.40 17.18
C CYS A 3 6.62 0.05 15.75
N ASP A 4 7.93 -0.01 15.50
CA ASP A 4 8.45 -0.48 14.22
C ASP A 4 8.39 -2.02 14.10
N GLN A 5 8.70 -2.54 12.91
CA GLN A 5 8.77 -3.98 12.62
C GLN A 5 10.14 -4.61 12.91
N GLY A 6 10.95 -4.00 13.78
CA GLY A 6 12.25 -4.50 14.20
C GLY A 6 12.12 -5.83 14.93
N LYS A 7 13.13 -6.71 14.78
CA LYS A 7 13.10 -8.08 15.33
C LYS A 7 12.79 -8.12 16.82
N ASN A 8 13.35 -7.18 17.60
CA ASN A 8 13.12 -7.09 19.04
C ASN A 8 11.67 -6.72 19.36
N ASN A 9 11.10 -5.75 18.65
CA ASN A 9 9.71 -5.33 18.83
C ASN A 9 8.73 -6.44 18.46
N VAL A 10 8.98 -7.12 17.33
CA VAL A 10 8.18 -8.28 16.92
C VAL A 10 8.28 -9.40 17.95
N ALA A 11 9.48 -9.70 18.45
CA ALA A 11 9.69 -10.73 19.47
C ALA A 11 8.96 -10.36 20.77
N ALA A 12 9.05 -9.11 21.24
CA ALA A 12 8.36 -8.67 22.43
C ALA A 12 6.83 -8.79 22.30
N LEU A 13 6.26 -8.34 21.17
CA LEU A 13 4.81 -8.45 20.93
C LEU A 13 4.33 -9.90 20.87
N VAL A 14 5.05 -10.77 20.16
CA VAL A 14 4.59 -12.14 19.88
C VAL A 14 4.95 -13.12 21.00
N LYS A 15 6.20 -13.08 21.50
CA LYS A 15 6.70 -14.05 22.48
C LYS A 15 6.36 -13.63 23.91
N ASP A 16 6.66 -12.38 24.26
CA ASP A 16 6.54 -11.92 25.64
C ASP A 16 5.09 -11.52 25.97
N LEU A 17 4.46 -10.76 25.06
CA LEU A 17 3.09 -10.28 25.23
C LEU A 17 2.01 -11.22 24.65
N LYS A 18 2.43 -12.29 23.95
CA LYS A 18 1.55 -13.32 23.37
C LYS A 18 0.44 -12.74 22.49
N MET A 19 0.72 -11.62 21.82
CA MET A 19 -0.24 -10.98 20.93
C MET A 19 -0.33 -11.76 19.61
N THR A 20 -1.55 -11.89 19.10
CA THR A 20 -1.83 -12.57 17.83
C THR A 20 -2.70 -11.68 16.94
N LYS A 21 -2.92 -12.10 15.69
CA LYS A 21 -3.85 -11.40 14.78
C LYS A 21 -5.28 -11.32 15.33
N ASP A 22 -5.71 -12.34 16.07
CA ASP A 22 -7.06 -12.45 16.64
C ASP A 22 -7.13 -11.81 18.04
N LYS A 23 -5.99 -11.69 18.72
CA LYS A 23 -5.82 -10.99 19.99
C LYS A 23 -4.72 -9.91 19.88
N PRO A 24 -4.99 -8.78 19.19
CA PRO A 24 -3.99 -7.73 18.97
C PRO A 24 -3.89 -6.77 20.16
N PHE A 25 -4.04 -7.27 21.39
CA PHE A 25 -3.90 -6.50 22.62
C PHE A 25 -3.30 -7.33 23.75
N VAL A 26 -2.65 -6.65 24.69
CA VAL A 26 -2.32 -7.18 26.01
C VAL A 26 -3.24 -6.56 27.05
N GLU A 27 -3.50 -7.27 28.15
CA GLU A 27 -4.29 -6.76 29.26
C GLU A 27 -3.38 -6.38 30.42
N VAL A 28 -3.47 -5.12 30.87
CA VAL A 28 -2.69 -4.59 31.99
C VAL A 28 -3.67 -3.95 32.96
N LYS A 29 -3.75 -4.52 34.18
CA LYS A 29 -4.68 -4.05 35.24
C LYS A 29 -6.13 -3.92 34.74
N GLY A 30 -6.63 -4.92 34.02
CA GLY A 30 -8.00 -4.93 33.47
C GLY A 30 -8.24 -4.04 32.25
N ARG A 31 -7.20 -3.38 31.71
CA ARG A 31 -7.30 -2.52 30.52
C ARG A 31 -6.63 -3.16 29.32
N LYS A 32 -7.31 -3.15 28.18
CA LYS A 32 -6.75 -3.61 26.90
C LYS A 32 -5.85 -2.53 26.30
N ILE A 33 -4.60 -2.90 26.03
CA ILE A 33 -3.63 -2.08 25.33
C ILE A 33 -3.40 -2.72 23.95
N PHE A 34 -4.00 -2.12 22.93
CA PHE A 34 -3.82 -2.55 21.54
C PHE A 34 -2.45 -2.14 21.02
N SER A 35 -1.88 -2.93 20.13
CA SER A 35 -0.63 -2.61 19.44
C SER A 35 -0.78 -2.66 17.94
N ILE A 36 -0.15 -1.72 17.25
CA ILE A 36 -0.04 -1.69 15.79
C ILE A 36 1.40 -1.39 15.38
N PHE A 37 1.74 -1.78 14.15
CA PHE A 37 2.98 -1.33 13.53
C PHE A 37 2.78 0.01 12.83
N ASP A 38 3.88 0.73 12.66
CA ASP A 38 3.95 1.97 11.92
C ASP A 38 3.59 1.79 10.42
N VAL A 39 2.42 2.33 10.06
CA VAL A 39 1.86 2.26 8.70
C VAL A 39 2.86 2.69 7.61
N PRO A 40 3.62 3.79 7.74
CA PRO A 40 4.58 4.19 6.70
C PRO A 40 5.64 3.11 6.42
N HIS A 41 6.13 2.40 7.45
CA HIS A 41 7.14 1.36 7.27
C HIS A 41 6.54 0.07 6.70
N ILE A 42 5.28 -0.24 7.03
CA ILE A 42 4.54 -1.31 6.35
C ILE A 42 4.51 -1.04 4.84
N PHE A 43 4.11 0.16 4.41
CA PHE A 43 4.03 0.49 2.99
C PHE A 43 5.38 0.52 2.28
N LYS A 44 6.43 0.97 2.98
CA LYS A 44 7.81 0.80 2.51
C LYS A 44 8.14 -0.67 2.25
N ASN A 45 7.78 -1.56 3.17
CA ASN A 45 8.03 -2.99 3.04
C ASN A 45 7.17 -3.61 1.93
N VAL A 46 5.91 -3.20 1.76
CA VAL A 46 5.07 -3.58 0.62
C VAL A 46 5.73 -3.19 -0.69
N ARG A 47 6.19 -1.93 -0.83
CA ARG A 47 6.93 -1.46 -2.02
C ARG A 47 8.17 -2.29 -2.29
N ASN A 48 9.01 -2.54 -1.28
CA ASN A 48 10.26 -3.28 -1.46
C ASN A 48 10.00 -4.72 -1.92
N ASN A 49 8.97 -5.36 -1.36
CA ASN A 49 8.56 -6.70 -1.76
C ASN A 49 7.97 -6.71 -3.17
N PHE A 50 7.14 -5.72 -3.51
CA PHE A 50 6.53 -5.60 -4.83
C PHE A 50 7.56 -5.29 -5.93
N LYS A 51 8.57 -4.47 -5.62
CA LYS A 51 9.66 -4.20 -6.56
C LYS A 51 10.47 -5.47 -6.88
N SER A 52 10.66 -6.33 -5.88
CA SER A 52 11.51 -7.53 -6.00
C SER A 52 10.72 -8.76 -6.45
N ASN A 53 9.39 -8.72 -6.37
CA ASN A 53 8.48 -9.82 -6.68
C ASN A 53 7.16 -9.23 -7.16
N ASN A 54 6.49 -9.89 -8.10
CA ASN A 54 5.10 -9.58 -8.37
C ASN A 54 4.20 -10.05 -7.21
N PHE A 55 2.95 -9.62 -7.20
CA PHE A 55 1.97 -10.09 -6.23
C PHE A 55 0.84 -10.85 -6.91
N ILE A 56 0.34 -11.90 -6.25
CA ILE A 56 -0.94 -12.50 -6.58
C ILE A 56 -1.99 -11.80 -5.73
N TYR A 57 -2.66 -10.82 -6.34
CA TYR A 57 -3.72 -10.02 -5.74
C TYR A 57 -5.08 -10.52 -6.27
N LYS A 58 -5.98 -10.90 -5.35
CA LYS A 58 -7.31 -11.48 -5.68
C LYS A 58 -7.25 -12.60 -6.73
N GLY A 59 -6.24 -13.46 -6.61
CA GLY A 59 -6.04 -14.62 -7.50
C GLY A 59 -5.42 -14.30 -8.86
N LYS A 60 -5.14 -13.03 -9.17
CA LYS A 60 -4.51 -12.59 -10.43
C LYS A 60 -3.17 -11.93 -10.14
N GLU A 61 -2.27 -11.96 -11.11
CA GLU A 61 -0.97 -11.30 -10.95
C GLU A 61 -1.10 -9.78 -11.09
N ALA A 62 -0.44 -9.06 -10.20
CA ALA A 62 -0.15 -7.65 -10.29
C ALA A 62 1.37 -7.50 -10.41
N SER A 63 1.82 -6.70 -11.37
CA SER A 63 3.22 -6.61 -11.76
C SER A 63 3.80 -5.24 -11.46
N PHE A 64 4.97 -5.20 -10.83
CA PHE A 64 5.67 -3.93 -10.63
C PHE A 64 6.15 -3.34 -11.96
N LYS A 65 6.29 -4.17 -13.00
CA LYS A 65 6.63 -3.71 -14.34
C LYS A 65 5.57 -2.73 -14.87
N ASP A 66 4.29 -2.94 -14.58
CA ASP A 66 3.22 -2.04 -15.02
C ASP A 66 3.41 -0.61 -14.49
N LEU A 67 3.86 -0.46 -13.23
CA LEU A 67 4.16 0.85 -12.64
C LEU A 67 5.35 1.52 -13.33
N ARG A 68 6.37 0.74 -13.69
CA ARG A 68 7.55 1.24 -14.42
C ARG A 68 7.17 1.67 -15.83
N ASP A 69 6.43 0.85 -16.55
CA ASP A 69 6.00 1.12 -17.92
C ASP A 69 5.13 2.39 -17.97
N VAL A 70 4.19 2.56 -17.03
CA VAL A 70 3.37 3.77 -16.94
C VAL A 70 4.19 5.00 -16.62
N TYR A 71 5.19 4.87 -15.74
CA TYR A 71 6.10 5.97 -15.47
C TYR A 71 6.91 6.37 -16.71
N GLU A 72 7.40 5.42 -17.49
CA GLU A 72 8.12 5.71 -18.74
C GLU A 72 7.21 6.32 -19.81
N ILE A 73 5.98 5.83 -19.96
CA ILE A 73 4.99 6.42 -20.87
C ILE A 73 4.71 7.88 -20.48
N ASP A 74 4.46 8.14 -19.19
CA ASP A 74 4.20 9.49 -18.69
C ASP A 74 5.43 10.40 -18.83
N LYS A 75 6.62 9.90 -18.48
CA LYS A 75 7.89 10.65 -18.54
C LYS A 75 8.24 11.08 -19.96
N ASN A 76 7.96 10.23 -20.96
CA ASN A 76 8.25 10.50 -22.37
C ASN A 76 7.07 11.13 -23.13
N SER A 77 5.98 11.49 -22.43
CA SER A 77 4.85 12.20 -23.03
C SER A 77 5.29 13.57 -23.56
N GLY A 78 5.03 13.82 -24.85
CA GLY A 78 5.39 15.08 -25.51
C GLY A 78 4.48 16.27 -25.17
N THR A 79 3.45 16.07 -24.35
CA THR A 79 2.48 17.12 -23.97
C THR A 79 2.63 17.51 -22.50
N SER A 80 2.06 16.71 -21.60
CA SER A 80 2.01 16.97 -20.16
C SER A 80 2.25 15.69 -19.37
N ARG A 81 2.90 15.85 -18.21
CA ARG A 81 3.17 14.76 -17.26
C ARG A 81 2.17 14.78 -16.11
N SER A 82 1.56 13.64 -15.85
CA SER A 82 0.66 13.42 -14.71
C SER A 82 1.42 13.03 -13.44
N LEU A 83 2.56 12.34 -13.58
CA LEU A 83 3.33 11.81 -12.45
C LEU A 83 4.46 12.75 -12.01
N LEU A 84 4.12 14.02 -11.75
CA LEU A 84 5.09 15.08 -11.40
C LEU A 84 5.96 14.79 -10.17
N LYS A 85 5.43 14.01 -9.22
CA LYS A 85 6.12 13.65 -7.97
C LYS A 85 6.94 12.35 -8.09
N ILE A 86 6.71 11.59 -9.15
CA ILE A 86 7.38 10.30 -9.37
C ILE A 86 8.63 10.55 -10.20
N THR A 87 9.70 9.90 -9.77
CA THR A 87 11.06 10.07 -10.32
C THR A 87 11.70 8.71 -10.51
N ASP A 88 12.85 8.68 -11.17
CA ASP A 88 13.65 7.45 -11.34
C ASP A 88 13.96 6.77 -9.99
N SER A 89 14.12 7.54 -8.90
CA SER A 89 14.32 7.00 -7.54
C SER A 89 13.13 6.19 -7.00
N HIS A 90 11.93 6.33 -7.57
CA HIS A 90 10.77 5.52 -7.19
C HIS A 90 10.82 4.13 -7.84
N MET A 91 11.23 4.07 -9.11
CA MET A 91 11.30 2.83 -9.89
C MET A 91 12.59 2.05 -9.62
N ASN A 92 13.70 2.78 -9.47
CA ASN A 92 15.05 2.26 -9.24
C ASN A 92 15.68 2.92 -7.99
N PRO A 93 15.08 2.73 -6.79
CA PRO A 93 15.66 3.22 -5.54
C PRO A 93 17.00 2.54 -5.22
N GLY A 94 18.01 3.34 -4.88
CA GLY A 94 19.21 2.90 -4.19
C GLY A 94 18.98 2.61 -2.70
N PRO A 95 20.01 2.20 -1.94
CA PRO A 95 19.88 1.73 -0.56
C PRO A 95 19.18 2.71 0.39
N PHE A 96 19.54 4.01 0.34
CA PHE A 96 18.89 5.03 1.16
C PHE A 96 17.43 5.30 0.75
N GLN A 97 17.15 5.26 -0.55
CA GLN A 97 15.80 5.48 -1.09
C GLN A 97 14.87 4.27 -0.83
N LEU A 98 15.43 3.07 -0.68
CA LEU A 98 14.69 1.88 -0.21
C LEU A 98 14.15 2.07 1.22
N MET A 99 14.78 2.93 2.02
CA MET A 99 14.35 3.28 3.37
C MET A 99 13.30 4.40 3.44
N SER A 100 13.08 5.13 2.34
CA SER A 100 12.15 6.25 2.32
C SER A 100 10.68 5.80 2.24
N CYS A 101 9.95 5.97 3.34
CA CYS A 101 8.50 5.75 3.38
C CYS A 101 7.76 6.73 2.44
N LYS A 102 8.28 7.96 2.26
CA LYS A 102 7.69 8.97 1.37
C LYS A 102 7.63 8.45 -0.07
N LEU A 103 8.73 7.91 -0.61
CA LEU A 103 8.76 7.39 -1.97
C LEU A 103 7.80 6.21 -2.15
N ALA A 104 7.69 5.35 -1.13
CA ALA A 104 6.76 4.21 -1.16
C ALA A 104 5.28 4.68 -1.18
N MET A 105 4.92 5.64 -0.33
CA MET A 105 3.55 6.16 -0.30
C MET A 105 3.19 6.93 -1.57
N GLN A 106 4.12 7.69 -2.15
CA GLN A 106 3.89 8.38 -3.43
C GLN A 106 3.64 7.41 -4.58
N LEU A 107 4.30 6.25 -4.56
CA LEU A 107 4.10 5.20 -5.56
C LEU A 107 2.66 4.63 -5.53
N PHE A 108 2.10 4.43 -4.33
CA PHE A 108 0.74 3.92 -4.13
C PHE A 108 -0.29 5.05 -4.00
N SER A 109 -0.20 6.06 -4.85
CA SER A 109 -1.07 7.24 -4.81
C SER A 109 -2.16 7.20 -5.87
N ASN A 110 -3.23 7.98 -5.65
CA ASN A 110 -4.30 8.17 -6.63
C ASN A 110 -3.78 8.73 -7.97
N SER A 111 -2.72 9.57 -7.95
CA SER A 111 -2.10 10.07 -9.19
C SER A 111 -1.46 8.95 -10.00
N MET A 112 -0.83 7.97 -9.35
CA MET A 112 -0.32 6.77 -10.03
C MET A 112 -1.47 5.98 -10.64
N ALA A 113 -2.51 5.70 -9.85
CA ALA A 113 -3.69 4.99 -10.35
C ALA A 113 -4.35 5.68 -11.55
N ALA A 114 -4.52 7.01 -11.52
CA ALA A 114 -5.10 7.76 -12.63
C ALA A 114 -4.24 7.72 -13.92
N ALA A 115 -2.92 7.79 -13.77
CA ALA A 115 -2.00 7.63 -14.91
C ALA A 115 -2.05 6.22 -15.51
N MET A 116 -2.10 5.19 -14.66
CA MET A 116 -2.27 3.80 -15.09
C MET A 116 -3.59 3.61 -15.84
N GLU A 117 -4.70 4.09 -15.28
CA GLU A 117 -6.04 4.02 -15.88
C GLU A 117 -6.06 4.68 -17.25
N THR A 118 -5.48 5.88 -17.37
CA THR A 118 -5.34 6.57 -18.65
C THR A 118 -4.56 5.74 -19.66
N CYS A 119 -3.37 5.23 -19.29
CA CYS A 119 -2.53 4.43 -20.19
C CYS A 119 -3.20 3.13 -20.64
N ILE A 120 -4.04 2.52 -19.79
CA ILE A 120 -4.83 1.33 -20.13
C ILE A 120 -5.92 1.71 -21.14
N MET A 121 -6.68 2.77 -20.87
CA MET A 121 -7.78 3.22 -21.73
C MET A 121 -7.29 3.66 -23.11
N THR A 122 -6.15 4.35 -23.19
CA THR A 122 -5.51 4.76 -24.46
C THR A 122 -4.77 3.62 -25.15
N LYS A 123 -4.74 2.40 -24.57
CA LYS A 123 -4.02 1.22 -25.06
C LYS A 123 -2.50 1.43 -25.20
N GLN A 124 -1.94 2.41 -24.49
CA GLN A 124 -0.50 2.64 -24.42
C GLN A 124 0.19 1.60 -23.53
N LEU A 125 -0.45 1.21 -22.42
CA LEU A 125 0.00 0.10 -21.58
C LEU A 125 -0.63 -1.21 -22.06
N LYS A 126 0.19 -2.05 -22.70
CA LYS A 126 -0.21 -3.39 -23.19
C LYS A 126 0.32 -4.47 -22.26
N SER A 127 -0.32 -4.65 -21.11
CA SER A 127 0.03 -5.68 -20.14
C SER A 127 -1.23 -6.42 -19.69
N ASN A 128 -1.12 -7.74 -19.59
CA ASN A 128 -2.20 -8.61 -19.11
C ASN A 128 -2.44 -8.45 -17.60
N THR A 129 -1.48 -7.91 -16.84
CA THR A 129 -1.60 -7.63 -15.40
C THR A 129 -2.04 -6.20 -15.10
N ALA A 130 -2.04 -5.31 -16.09
CA ALA A 130 -2.25 -3.87 -15.92
C ALA A 130 -3.49 -3.49 -15.11
N VAL A 131 -4.65 -4.08 -15.46
CA VAL A 131 -5.93 -3.82 -14.77
C VAL A 131 -5.86 -4.27 -13.31
N ASN A 132 -5.27 -5.44 -13.06
CA ASN A 132 -5.16 -5.97 -11.71
C ASN A 132 -4.15 -5.17 -10.86
N THR A 133 -3.06 -4.69 -11.47
CA THR A 133 -2.12 -3.78 -10.82
C THR A 133 -2.78 -2.43 -10.49
N LEU A 134 -3.57 -1.86 -11.41
CA LEU A 134 -4.36 -0.65 -11.18
C LEU A 134 -5.29 -0.81 -9.98
N ASP A 135 -6.07 -1.90 -9.95
CA ASP A 135 -7.01 -2.18 -8.86
C ASP A 135 -6.28 -2.32 -7.51
N MET A 136 -5.14 -2.99 -7.49
CA MET A 136 -4.31 -3.11 -6.29
C MET A 136 -3.78 -1.75 -5.83
N VAL A 137 -3.30 -0.90 -6.75
CA VAL A 137 -2.79 0.44 -6.41
C VAL A 137 -3.90 1.34 -5.87
N LYS A 138 -5.12 1.27 -6.44
CA LYS A 138 -6.30 1.99 -5.92
C LYS A 138 -6.64 1.55 -4.50
N GLU A 139 -6.63 0.24 -4.23
CA GLU A 139 -6.91 -0.29 -2.89
C GLU A 139 -5.80 0.06 -1.88
N LEU A 140 -4.53 0.04 -2.29
CA LEU A 140 -3.41 0.49 -1.45
C LEU A 140 -3.47 2.00 -1.16
N ASN A 141 -3.86 2.84 -2.13
CA ASN A 141 -4.07 4.28 -1.90
C ASN A 141 -5.17 4.51 -0.85
N ASN A 142 -6.32 3.86 -1.02
CA ASN A 142 -7.44 4.03 -0.08
C ASN A 142 -7.08 3.51 1.31
N LEU A 143 -6.31 2.42 1.40
CA LEU A 143 -5.78 1.93 2.68
C LEU A 143 -4.84 2.94 3.34
N LEU A 144 -3.96 3.60 2.58
CA LEU A 144 -3.14 4.69 3.11
C LEU A 144 -3.99 5.84 3.64
N ASP A 145 -5.00 6.24 2.88
CA ASP A 145 -5.88 7.35 3.25
C ASP A 145 -6.63 7.05 4.55
N VAL A 146 -7.18 5.83 4.71
CA VAL A 146 -7.87 5.40 5.95
C VAL A 146 -6.92 5.36 7.14
N LEU A 147 -5.76 4.73 6.98
CA LEU A 147 -4.79 4.53 8.06
C LEU A 147 -4.00 5.80 8.42
N ASN A 148 -4.11 6.86 7.61
CA ASN A 148 -3.46 8.14 7.83
C ASN A 148 -4.47 9.30 7.82
N SER A 149 -5.73 9.01 8.13
CA SER A 149 -6.79 9.99 8.30
C SER A 149 -6.48 10.93 9.49
N LYS A 150 -6.76 12.23 9.32
CA LYS A 150 -6.44 13.28 10.30
C LYS A 150 -7.57 14.26 10.56
N SER A 151 -8.66 14.12 9.81
CA SER A 151 -9.77 15.07 9.80
C SER A 151 -11.06 14.35 10.16
N LEU A 152 -11.97 15.01 10.88
CA LEU A 152 -13.32 14.49 11.10
C LEU A 152 -14.11 14.41 9.79
N PHE A 153 -13.87 15.37 8.89
CA PHE A 153 -14.53 15.51 7.60
C PHE A 153 -13.50 15.84 6.52
N ASP A 154 -13.62 15.20 5.36
CA ASP A 154 -12.81 15.41 4.17
C ASP A 154 -13.69 15.12 2.94
N LYS A 155 -13.34 15.68 1.77
CA LYS A 155 -14.03 15.38 0.51
C LYS A 155 -13.84 13.93 0.10
N ASN A 156 -12.69 13.33 0.46
CA ASN A 156 -12.45 11.91 0.33
C ASN A 156 -12.91 11.21 1.62
N PRO A 157 -13.97 10.38 1.57
CA PRO A 157 -14.45 9.65 2.75
C PRO A 157 -13.35 8.83 3.45
N PHE A 158 -12.40 8.26 2.69
CA PHE A 158 -11.31 7.48 3.26
C PHE A 158 -10.35 8.30 4.12
N LYS A 159 -10.35 9.64 4.05
CA LYS A 159 -9.53 10.52 4.91
C LYS A 159 -10.25 11.03 6.15
N CYS A 160 -11.54 10.71 6.30
CA CYS A 160 -12.33 11.05 7.48
C CYS A 160 -12.03 10.11 8.64
N ALA A 161 -12.35 10.54 9.87
CA ALA A 161 -12.29 9.72 11.06
C ALA A 161 -13.22 8.50 10.95
N ILE A 162 -12.74 7.35 11.45
CA ILE A 162 -13.53 6.11 11.52
C ILE A 162 -14.66 6.31 12.53
N SER A 163 -15.91 6.08 12.11
CA SER A 163 -17.10 6.22 12.95
C SER A 163 -18.11 5.10 12.66
N GLN A 164 -18.90 4.73 13.66
CA GLN A 164 -20.03 3.80 13.46
C GLN A 164 -21.12 4.39 12.55
N GLU A 165 -21.27 5.72 12.55
CA GLU A 165 -22.25 6.42 11.70
C GLU A 165 -21.85 6.45 10.21
N ARG A 166 -20.57 6.22 9.92
CA ARG A 166 -20.02 6.16 8.56
C ARG A 166 -19.21 4.88 8.43
N PRO A 167 -19.85 3.73 8.21
CA PRO A 167 -19.17 2.44 8.27
C PRO A 167 -18.25 2.18 7.07
N GLN A 168 -18.27 3.03 6.03
CA GLN A 168 -17.53 2.81 4.79
C GLN A 168 -16.03 2.52 5.00
N GLN A 169 -15.35 3.25 5.89
CA GLN A 169 -13.93 3.01 6.19
C GLN A 169 -13.74 1.68 6.92
N LEU A 170 -14.64 1.32 7.83
CA LEU A 170 -14.61 0.06 8.56
C LEU A 170 -14.87 -1.13 7.62
N GLU A 171 -15.90 -1.05 6.78
CA GLU A 171 -16.21 -2.04 5.74
C GLU A 171 -15.04 -2.22 4.77
N PHE A 172 -14.43 -1.10 4.34
CA PHE A 172 -13.23 -1.12 3.52
C PHE A 172 -12.07 -1.81 4.22
N LEU A 173 -11.81 -1.54 5.50
CA LEU A 173 -10.76 -2.21 6.28
C LEU A 173 -11.02 -3.71 6.44
N LEU A 174 -12.28 -4.12 6.64
CA LEU A 174 -12.66 -5.54 6.75
C LEU A 174 -12.46 -6.28 5.42
N LYS A 175 -12.89 -5.68 4.30
CA LYS A 175 -12.62 -6.19 2.95
C LYS A 175 -11.11 -6.27 2.71
N THR A 176 -10.37 -5.25 3.14
CA THR A 176 -8.92 -5.17 2.97
C THR A 176 -8.18 -6.25 3.74
N LYS A 177 -8.58 -6.49 4.99
CA LYS A 177 -8.08 -7.61 5.80
C LYS A 177 -8.21 -8.94 5.04
N SER A 178 -9.39 -9.21 4.47
CA SER A 178 -9.68 -10.47 3.77
C SER A 178 -8.74 -10.72 2.57
N TRP A 179 -8.53 -9.71 1.71
CA TRP A 179 -7.65 -9.93 0.56
C TRP A 179 -6.15 -9.91 0.93
N LEU A 180 -5.75 -9.17 1.97
CA LEU A 180 -4.37 -9.17 2.47
C LEU A 180 -3.95 -10.54 3.02
N GLU A 181 -4.85 -11.27 3.68
CA GLU A 181 -4.60 -12.64 4.14
C GLU A 181 -4.31 -13.60 2.98
N ASN A 182 -4.78 -13.27 1.77
CA ASN A 182 -4.60 -14.06 0.56
C ASN A 182 -3.51 -13.53 -0.38
N LEU A 183 -2.88 -12.40 -0.04
CA LEU A 183 -1.83 -11.78 -0.86
C LEU A 183 -0.56 -12.65 -0.83
N LYS A 184 -0.08 -13.04 -2.00
CA LYS A 184 1.13 -13.88 -2.14
C LYS A 184 2.16 -13.20 -3.03
N LYS A 185 3.44 -13.52 -2.82
CA LYS A 185 4.51 -13.12 -3.73
C LYS A 185 4.58 -14.10 -4.90
N SER A 186 4.70 -13.58 -6.11
CA SER A 186 5.05 -14.32 -7.32
C SER A 186 6.46 -13.91 -7.72
N LYS A 187 7.37 -14.88 -7.88
CA LYS A 187 8.74 -14.57 -8.32
C LYS A 187 8.68 -14.01 -9.74
N ILE A 188 9.40 -12.92 -9.98
CA ILE A 188 9.57 -12.40 -11.34
C ILE A 188 10.39 -13.45 -12.10
N GLN A 189 9.80 -14.03 -13.16
CA GLN A 189 10.55 -14.87 -14.09
C GLN A 189 11.54 -13.95 -14.81
N THR A 190 12.83 -14.13 -14.52
CA THR A 190 13.97 -13.50 -15.21
C THR A 190 14.21 -14.15 -16.55
#